data_AF-A0A9P6L741-F1
#
_entry.id   AF-A0A9P6L741-F1
#
_cell.length_a   1.000
_cell.length_b   1.000
_cell.length_c   1.000
_cell.angle_alpha   90.00
_cell.angle_beta   90.00
_cell.angle_gamma   90.00
#
_symmetry.space_group_name_H-M   'P 1'
#
loop_
_entity.id
_entity.type
_entity.pdbx_description
1 polymer ?
#
loop_
_entity_poly.entity_id
_entity_poly.type
_entity_poly.pdbx_seq_one_letter_code
_entity_poly.pdbx_strand_id
1 'polypeptide(L)'
;MSAPFIHIPQSSPVSGRARDFLDDFNRVAADPELGASLEQLQESFRTMNLTTGPADTLNEKDLVTKLINDNQALWNQLLQNNFCQNYMKTKPKTDVPTLNGFKWYMRQDFLYIVHQCQYEADRGLKATNATDFGTSMDKVVKRANYGKEILKTCTDAPPTGLGIADSVVLATTATTALKDYIALLIAAANEQNWVMSLVATVPCIQSYYLIAVDLHNNSAHQDTPWFKLWVEENIKYESSTTKQKQFFIDNYDQWKDHYATANDIFKKAVQAEINLWGTALNPGS
;
A
#
# COMPACT_ATOMS: atom_id res chain seq x y z
N MET A 1 19.38 -10.68 -15.53
CA MET A 1 18.51 -10.01 -14.54
C MET A 1 18.30 -10.99 -13.39
N SER A 2 18.68 -10.61 -12.17
CA SER A 2 18.35 -11.36 -10.96
C SER A 2 16.84 -11.36 -10.73
N ALA A 3 16.31 -12.43 -10.14
CA ALA A 3 14.89 -12.49 -9.79
C ALA A 3 14.57 -11.44 -8.71
N PRO A 4 13.37 -10.80 -8.74
CA PRO A 4 12.98 -9.83 -7.72
C PRO A 4 12.88 -10.49 -6.34
N PHE A 5 13.36 -9.78 -5.31
CA PHE A 5 13.31 -10.20 -3.90
C PHE A 5 11.88 -10.49 -3.43
N ILE A 6 10.96 -9.61 -3.81
CA ILE A 6 9.52 -9.69 -3.67
C ILE A 6 8.87 -9.99 -5.02
N HIS A 7 8.41 -11.23 -5.17
CA HIS A 7 7.45 -11.60 -6.20
C HIS A 7 6.19 -10.73 -6.10
N ILE A 8 5.85 -10.07 -7.21
CA ILE A 8 4.61 -9.35 -7.39
C ILE A 8 3.68 -10.27 -8.17
N PRO A 9 2.56 -10.74 -7.59
CA PRO A 9 1.65 -11.63 -8.29
C PRO A 9 1.08 -10.96 -9.55
N GLN A 10 0.75 -11.78 -10.55
CA GLN A 10 -0.13 -11.33 -11.63
C GLN A 10 -1.55 -11.20 -11.08
N SER A 11 -2.05 -9.97 -11.02
CA SER A 11 -3.37 -9.61 -10.48
C SER A 11 -4.03 -8.54 -11.35
N SER A 12 -5.34 -8.33 -11.18
CA SER A 12 -6.07 -7.18 -11.73
C SER A 12 -5.66 -5.89 -11.00
N PRO A 13 -5.51 -4.73 -11.68
CA PRO A 13 -4.93 -3.47 -11.17
C PRO A 13 -5.48 -2.86 -9.88
N VAL A 14 -6.53 -3.43 -9.31
CA VAL A 14 -7.26 -2.92 -8.14
C VAL A 14 -6.44 -2.96 -6.84
N SER A 15 -5.24 -3.54 -6.88
CA SER A 15 -4.24 -3.57 -5.81
C SER A 15 -2.98 -2.74 -6.13
N GLY A 16 -3.11 -1.69 -6.95
CA GLY A 16 -1.99 -0.90 -7.48
C GLY A 16 -1.02 -0.39 -6.42
N ARG A 17 -1.52 0.01 -5.24
CA ARG A 17 -0.67 0.49 -4.12
C ARG A 17 0.28 -0.57 -3.60
N ALA A 18 -0.22 -1.77 -3.32
CA ALA A 18 0.62 -2.84 -2.82
C ALA A 18 1.70 -3.21 -3.84
N ARG A 19 1.36 -3.29 -5.14
CA ARG A 19 2.38 -3.55 -6.17
C ARG A 19 3.46 -2.49 -6.26
N ASP A 20 3.05 -1.23 -6.27
CA ASP A 20 3.96 -0.11 -6.45
C ASP A 20 5.00 -0.04 -5.32
N PHE A 21 4.57 -0.21 -4.08
CA PHE A 21 5.50 -0.21 -2.95
C PHE A 21 6.42 -1.44 -2.92
N LEU A 22 5.97 -2.59 -3.43
CA LEU A 22 6.82 -3.77 -3.53
C LEU A 22 7.90 -3.65 -4.60
N ASP A 23 7.65 -2.91 -5.68
CA ASP A 23 8.69 -2.53 -6.62
C ASP A 23 9.77 -1.66 -5.93
N ASP A 24 9.37 -0.76 -5.04
CA ASP A 24 10.30 0.08 -4.26
C ASP A 24 11.11 -0.72 -3.24
N PHE A 25 10.47 -1.66 -2.54
CA PHE A 25 11.17 -2.62 -1.68
C PHE A 25 12.16 -3.46 -2.48
N ASN A 26 11.78 -3.98 -3.65
CA ASN A 26 12.64 -4.77 -4.53
C ASN A 26 13.90 -4.04 -4.96
N ARG A 27 13.78 -2.74 -5.26
CA ARG A 27 14.91 -1.90 -5.66
C ARG A 27 15.90 -1.74 -4.52
N VAL A 28 15.40 -1.45 -3.31
CA VAL A 28 16.26 -1.10 -2.17
C VAL A 28 16.83 -2.36 -1.50
N ALA A 29 16.09 -3.47 -1.52
CA ALA A 29 16.45 -4.68 -0.78
C ALA A 29 17.81 -5.27 -1.20
N ALA A 30 18.25 -5.11 -2.45
CA ALA A 30 19.49 -5.70 -2.98
C ALA A 30 20.49 -4.67 -3.53
N ASP A 31 20.33 -3.39 -3.15
CA ASP A 31 21.19 -2.31 -3.61
C ASP A 31 22.31 -2.06 -2.59
N PRO A 32 23.59 -2.25 -2.97
CA PRO A 32 24.72 -2.13 -2.04
C PRO A 32 24.98 -0.70 -1.54
N GLU A 33 24.36 0.32 -2.17
CA GLU A 33 24.45 1.72 -1.76
C GLU A 33 23.20 2.20 -1.01
N LEU A 34 22.04 1.59 -1.28
CA LEU A 34 20.75 2.06 -0.77
C LEU A 34 20.10 1.15 0.28
N GLY A 35 20.57 -0.09 0.47
CA GLY A 35 20.03 -1.05 1.44
C GLY A 35 20.98 -2.20 1.78
N ALA A 36 20.44 -3.32 2.26
CA ALA A 36 21.22 -4.52 2.53
C ALA A 36 21.76 -5.15 1.23
N SER A 37 22.92 -5.80 1.29
CA SER A 37 23.49 -6.49 0.13
C SER A 37 22.68 -7.74 -0.23
N LEU A 38 22.69 -8.13 -1.51
CA LEU A 38 22.03 -9.37 -1.98
C LEU A 38 22.50 -10.61 -1.21
N GLU A 39 23.75 -10.65 -0.76
CA GLU A 39 24.29 -11.75 0.08
C GLU A 39 23.72 -11.71 1.49
N GLN A 40 23.57 -10.53 2.10
CA GLN A 40 22.91 -10.38 3.41
C GLN A 40 21.45 -10.85 3.33
N LEU A 41 20.75 -10.49 2.27
CA LEU A 41 19.40 -10.97 2.00
C LEU A 41 19.34 -12.50 1.85
N GLN A 42 20.18 -13.07 0.99
CA GLN A 42 20.18 -14.52 0.72
C GLN A 42 20.50 -15.33 1.99
N GLU A 43 21.37 -14.81 2.85
CA GLU A 43 21.71 -15.44 4.12
C GLU A 43 20.56 -15.33 5.15
N SER A 44 19.88 -14.19 5.23
CA SER A 44 18.65 -14.04 6.00
C SER A 44 17.56 -15.03 5.56
N PHE A 45 17.38 -15.26 4.25
CA PHE A 45 16.43 -16.25 3.74
C PHE A 45 16.82 -17.69 4.09
N ARG A 46 18.11 -18.03 4.01
CA ARG A 46 18.61 -19.35 4.42
C ARG A 46 18.36 -19.61 5.90
N THR A 47 18.63 -18.62 6.75
CA THR A 47 18.43 -18.74 8.20
C THR A 47 16.95 -18.79 8.57
N MET A 48 16.07 -18.12 7.84
CA MET A 48 14.63 -18.12 8.12
C MET A 48 13.93 -19.44 7.77
N ASN A 49 14.39 -20.15 6.74
CA ASN A 49 13.91 -21.52 6.43
C ASN A 49 14.37 -22.57 7.47
N LEU A 50 15.21 -22.19 8.44
CA LEU A 50 15.76 -23.08 9.47
C LEU A 50 15.21 -22.82 10.87
N THR A 51 14.49 -21.72 11.10
CA THR A 51 13.93 -21.37 12.42
C THR A 51 12.41 -21.53 12.46
N THR A 52 11.94 -22.75 12.69
CA THR A 52 10.60 -23.02 13.25
C THR A 52 10.67 -22.89 14.78
N GLY A 53 10.79 -21.65 15.28
CA GLY A 53 10.74 -21.34 16.72
C GLY A 53 9.34 -20.95 17.18
N PRO A 54 9.00 -21.07 18.49
CA PRO A 54 7.69 -20.72 19.02
C PRO A 54 7.37 -19.22 18.83
N ALA A 55 6.11 -18.91 18.56
CA ALA A 55 5.60 -17.60 18.16
C ALA A 55 5.66 -16.47 19.22
N ASP A 56 6.30 -16.68 20.38
CA ASP A 56 6.15 -15.81 21.56
C ASP A 56 7.33 -14.86 21.85
N THR A 57 8.36 -14.84 21.02
CA THR A 57 9.40 -13.79 21.10
C THR A 57 9.29 -12.87 19.90
N LEU A 58 8.82 -11.64 20.14
CA LEU A 58 8.85 -10.58 19.13
C LEU A 58 10.29 -10.46 18.64
N ASN A 59 10.53 -10.72 17.35
CA ASN A 59 11.83 -10.46 16.76
C ASN A 59 12.10 -8.96 16.92
N GLU A 60 13.12 -8.58 17.69
CA GLU A 60 13.44 -7.17 17.96
C GLU A 60 13.79 -6.39 16.68
N LYS A 61 14.13 -7.12 15.59
CA LYS A 61 14.38 -6.56 14.26
C LYS A 61 13.13 -6.45 13.39
N ASP A 62 11.98 -6.96 13.83
CA ASP A 62 10.72 -6.82 13.07
C ASP A 62 10.05 -5.47 13.41
N LEU A 63 10.49 -4.42 12.71
CA LEU A 63 9.95 -3.07 12.85
C LEU A 63 8.43 -3.05 12.65
N VAL A 64 7.92 -3.75 11.63
CA VAL A 64 6.50 -3.71 11.27
C VAL A 64 5.63 -4.26 12.39
N THR A 65 5.98 -5.45 12.91
CA THR A 65 5.22 -6.05 14.01
C THR A 65 5.34 -5.20 15.27
N LYS A 66 6.52 -4.62 15.54
CA LYS A 66 6.71 -3.69 16.67
C LYS A 66 5.84 -2.45 16.57
N LEU A 67 5.79 -1.79 15.39
CA LEU A 67 4.96 -0.62 15.12
C LEU A 67 3.47 -0.93 15.26
N ILE A 68 3.01 -2.08 14.77
CA ILE A 68 1.61 -2.51 14.90
C ILE A 68 1.25 -2.71 16.38
N ASN A 69 2.08 -3.43 17.13
CA ASN A 69 1.83 -3.72 18.55
C ASN A 69 1.82 -2.45 19.41
N ASP A 70 2.80 -1.57 19.21
CA ASP A 70 2.91 -0.31 19.97
C ASP A 70 1.78 0.69 19.62
N ASN A 71 1.04 0.46 18.53
CA ASN A 71 -0.10 1.28 18.09
C ASN A 71 -1.40 0.48 17.94
N GLN A 72 -1.56 -0.62 18.68
CA GLN A 72 -2.65 -1.57 18.49
C GLN A 72 -4.05 -0.94 18.48
N ALA A 73 -4.31 0.05 19.34
CA ALA A 73 -5.60 0.73 19.40
C ALA A 73 -5.92 1.47 18.09
N LEU A 74 -4.96 2.20 17.53
CA LEU A 74 -5.12 2.92 16.27
C LEU A 74 -5.16 1.95 15.08
N TRP A 75 -4.32 0.91 15.11
CA TRP A 75 -4.31 -0.15 14.11
C TRP A 75 -5.66 -0.88 14.02
N ASN A 76 -6.24 -1.21 15.17
CA ASN A 76 -7.56 -1.83 15.25
C ASN A 76 -8.66 -0.92 14.69
N GLN A 77 -8.58 0.40 14.90
CA GLN A 77 -9.52 1.34 14.28
C GLN A 77 -9.45 1.30 12.74
N LEU A 78 -8.24 1.19 12.17
CA LEU A 78 -8.06 1.05 10.72
C LEU A 78 -8.68 -0.26 10.20
N LEU A 79 -8.36 -1.40 10.84
CA LEU A 79 -8.89 -2.70 10.42
C LEU A 79 -10.41 -2.81 10.61
N GLN A 80 -10.95 -2.14 11.63
CA GLN A 80 -12.38 -2.10 11.95
C GLN A 80 -13.08 -0.86 11.38
N ASN A 81 -12.55 -0.29 10.30
CA ASN A 81 -13.14 0.91 9.72
C ASN A 81 -14.59 0.64 9.27
N ASN A 82 -15.44 1.65 9.48
CA ASN A 82 -16.89 1.54 9.33
C ASN A 82 -17.32 1.16 7.90
N PHE A 83 -16.63 1.68 6.87
CA PHE A 83 -16.98 1.36 5.48
C PHE A 83 -16.76 -0.11 5.16
N CYS A 84 -15.61 -0.68 5.53
CA CYS A 84 -15.34 -2.09 5.31
C CYS A 84 -16.27 -2.98 6.14
N GLN A 85 -16.39 -2.72 7.44
CA GLN A 85 -17.10 -3.62 8.36
C GLN A 85 -18.62 -3.54 8.26
N ASN A 86 -19.20 -2.34 8.11
CA ASN A 86 -20.66 -2.18 8.14
C ASN A 86 -21.29 -2.05 6.75
N TYR A 87 -20.49 -1.79 5.70
CA TYR A 87 -20.98 -1.68 4.33
C TYR A 87 -20.48 -2.84 3.47
N MET A 88 -19.18 -2.88 3.16
CA MET A 88 -18.63 -3.88 2.23
C MET A 88 -18.85 -5.33 2.71
N LYS A 89 -18.75 -5.59 4.01
CA LYS A 89 -18.91 -6.93 4.59
C LYS A 89 -20.36 -7.43 4.63
N THR A 90 -21.34 -6.52 4.78
CA THR A 90 -22.72 -6.90 5.13
C THR A 90 -23.76 -6.59 4.07
N LYS A 91 -23.47 -5.68 3.14
CA LYS A 91 -24.48 -5.16 2.20
C LYS A 91 -24.49 -5.95 0.88
N PRO A 92 -25.66 -6.17 0.27
CA PRO A 92 -25.74 -6.81 -1.04
C PRO A 92 -25.31 -5.85 -2.15
N LYS A 93 -25.04 -6.37 -3.35
CA LYS A 93 -24.67 -5.56 -4.53
C LYS A 93 -25.70 -4.49 -4.93
N THR A 94 -26.95 -4.64 -4.50
CA THR A 94 -28.05 -3.69 -4.75
C THR A 94 -28.06 -2.50 -3.79
N ASP A 95 -27.20 -2.50 -2.76
CA ASP A 95 -27.08 -1.39 -1.82
C ASP A 95 -26.36 -0.20 -2.49
N VAL A 96 -27.16 0.74 -2.98
CA VAL A 96 -26.70 1.92 -3.71
C VAL A 96 -25.71 2.78 -2.89
N PRO A 97 -25.91 3.02 -1.58
CA PRO A 97 -24.94 3.77 -0.77
C PRO A 97 -23.56 3.10 -0.74
N THR A 98 -23.49 1.78 -0.50
CA THR A 98 -22.21 1.03 -0.50
C THR A 98 -21.54 1.10 -1.86
N LEU A 99 -22.29 0.89 -2.94
CA LEU A 99 -21.74 0.96 -4.29
C LEU A 99 -21.20 2.35 -4.63
N ASN A 100 -21.92 3.41 -4.27
CA ASN A 100 -21.47 4.79 -4.48
C ASN A 100 -20.22 5.12 -3.66
N GLY A 101 -20.17 4.67 -2.40
CA GLY A 101 -18.99 4.78 -1.55
C GLY A 101 -17.77 4.09 -2.15
N PHE A 102 -17.96 2.87 -2.66
CA PHE A 102 -16.88 2.11 -3.29
C PHE A 102 -16.39 2.76 -4.59
N LYS A 103 -17.32 3.24 -5.43
CA LYS A 103 -16.99 4.00 -6.64
C LYS A 103 -16.21 5.27 -6.32
N TRP A 104 -16.58 5.98 -5.24
CA TRP A 104 -15.87 7.17 -4.80
C TRP A 104 -14.46 6.83 -4.29
N TYR A 105 -14.33 5.80 -3.46
CA TYR A 105 -13.03 5.29 -3.02
C TYR A 105 -12.10 4.97 -4.20
N MET A 106 -12.59 4.23 -5.21
CA MET A 106 -11.78 3.87 -6.38
C MET A 106 -11.34 5.10 -7.21
N ARG A 107 -12.14 6.16 -7.24
CA ARG A 107 -11.74 7.44 -7.87
C ARG A 107 -10.64 8.14 -7.08
N GLN A 108 -10.70 8.13 -5.75
CA GLN A 108 -9.61 8.65 -4.91
C GLN A 108 -8.35 7.78 -5.03
N ASP A 109 -8.50 6.47 -5.20
CA ASP A 109 -7.38 5.55 -5.42
C ASP A 109 -6.68 5.78 -6.76
N PHE A 110 -7.45 6.05 -7.82
CA PHE A 110 -6.90 6.53 -9.09
C PHE A 110 -6.06 7.81 -8.90
N LEU A 111 -6.59 8.81 -8.20
CA LEU A 111 -5.87 10.07 -7.95
C LEU A 111 -4.61 9.86 -7.11
N TYR A 112 -4.63 8.92 -6.16
CA TYR A 112 -3.45 8.56 -5.37
C TYR A 112 -2.29 8.15 -6.27
N ILE A 113 -2.52 7.27 -7.24
CA ILE A 113 -1.47 6.83 -8.20
C ILE A 113 -1.01 7.99 -9.10
N VAL A 114 -1.92 8.87 -9.52
CA VAL A 114 -1.55 10.06 -10.31
C VAL A 114 -0.63 10.98 -9.52
N HIS A 115 -0.93 11.24 -8.24
CA HIS A 115 -0.08 12.05 -7.37
C HIS A 115 1.27 11.39 -7.10
N GLN A 116 1.33 10.05 -6.99
CA GLN A 116 2.59 9.35 -6.90
C GLN A 116 3.46 9.48 -8.16
N CYS A 117 2.86 9.59 -9.36
CA CYS A 117 3.61 9.90 -10.58
C CYS A 117 4.24 11.30 -10.50
N GLN A 118 3.45 12.30 -10.08
CA GLN A 118 3.94 13.67 -9.91
C GLN A 118 5.12 13.71 -8.94
N TYR A 119 5.00 13.01 -7.81
CA TYR A 119 6.05 12.96 -6.81
C TYR A 119 7.36 12.37 -7.34
N GLU A 120 7.33 11.28 -8.13
CA GLU A 120 8.58 10.73 -8.71
C GLU A 120 9.14 11.64 -9.80
N ALA A 121 8.28 12.33 -10.55
CA ALA A 121 8.74 13.34 -11.48
C ALA A 121 9.49 14.47 -10.74
N ASP A 122 8.93 14.96 -9.64
CA ASP A 122 9.55 15.99 -8.79
C ASP A 122 10.86 15.51 -8.15
N ARG A 123 10.95 14.23 -7.77
CA ARG A 123 12.22 13.62 -7.30
C ARG A 123 13.24 13.54 -8.40
N GLY A 124 12.85 13.11 -9.59
CA GLY A 124 13.71 13.06 -10.77
C GLY A 124 14.31 14.44 -11.08
N LEU A 125 13.51 15.52 -11.04
CA LEU A 125 14.00 16.88 -11.27
C LEU A 125 15.07 17.34 -10.27
N LYS A 126 15.11 16.74 -9.07
CA LYS A 126 16.09 17.05 -8.01
C LYS A 126 17.28 16.09 -8.02
N ALA A 127 17.30 15.08 -8.88
CA ALA A 127 18.38 14.10 -8.94
C ALA A 127 19.69 14.77 -9.34
N THR A 128 20.78 14.43 -8.63
CA THR A 128 22.13 14.96 -8.88
C THR A 128 23.00 14.00 -9.71
N ASN A 129 22.47 12.81 -10.01
CA ASN A 129 23.13 11.80 -10.84
C ASN A 129 22.11 11.08 -11.74
N ALA A 130 22.62 10.42 -12.78
CA ALA A 130 21.80 9.76 -13.80
C ALA A 130 21.02 8.54 -13.26
N THR A 131 21.57 7.83 -12.28
CA THR A 131 20.95 6.63 -11.68
C THR A 131 19.67 7.00 -10.94
N ASP A 132 19.71 8.04 -10.11
CA ASP A 132 18.55 8.52 -9.35
C ASP A 132 17.48 9.11 -10.28
N PHE A 133 17.90 9.85 -11.31
CA PHE A 133 16.98 10.35 -12.34
C PHE A 133 16.28 9.19 -13.06
N GLY A 134 17.06 8.23 -13.57
CA GLY A 134 16.53 7.07 -14.29
C GLY A 134 15.56 6.25 -13.45
N THR A 135 15.93 5.97 -12.20
CA THR A 135 15.06 5.28 -11.23
C THR A 135 13.73 6.00 -11.07
N SER A 136 13.75 7.32 -10.88
CA SER A 136 12.54 8.10 -10.68
C SER A 136 11.65 8.06 -11.93
N MET A 137 12.23 8.18 -13.13
CA MET A 137 11.47 8.10 -14.39
C MET A 137 10.88 6.72 -14.65
N ASP A 138 11.60 5.64 -14.33
CA ASP A 138 11.09 4.27 -14.44
C ASP A 138 9.86 4.06 -13.55
N LYS A 139 9.86 4.63 -12.34
CA LYS A 139 8.70 4.61 -11.45
C LYS A 139 7.54 5.42 -12.00
N VAL A 140 7.78 6.60 -12.58
CA VAL A 140 6.72 7.37 -13.27
C VAL A 140 6.06 6.50 -14.34
N VAL A 141 6.84 5.81 -15.17
CA VAL A 141 6.31 4.94 -16.23
C VAL A 141 5.48 3.79 -15.64
N LYS A 142 6.00 3.09 -14.63
CA LYS A 142 5.28 1.99 -13.95
C LYS A 142 3.96 2.47 -13.35
N ARG A 143 3.99 3.56 -12.58
CA ARG A 143 2.80 4.14 -11.94
C ARG A 143 1.80 4.66 -12.95
N ALA A 144 2.24 5.27 -14.04
CA ALA A 144 1.36 5.70 -15.11
C ALA A 144 0.64 4.50 -15.77
N ASN A 145 1.34 3.37 -15.95
CA ASN A 145 0.72 2.15 -16.43
C ASN A 145 -0.29 1.57 -15.43
N TYR A 146 0.02 1.55 -14.14
CA TYR A 146 -0.95 1.17 -13.11
C TYR A 146 -2.17 2.11 -13.07
N GLY A 147 -1.96 3.43 -13.21
CA GLY A 147 -3.01 4.43 -13.26
C GLY A 147 -3.98 4.19 -14.43
N LYS A 148 -3.48 3.79 -15.61
CA LYS A 148 -4.34 3.40 -16.75
C LYS A 148 -5.23 2.21 -16.41
N GLU A 149 -4.69 1.25 -15.69
CA GLU A 149 -5.40 0.02 -15.36
C GLU A 149 -6.45 0.25 -14.23
N ILE A 150 -6.17 1.13 -13.25
CA ILE A 150 -7.19 1.60 -12.31
C ILE A 150 -8.29 2.40 -13.04
N LEU A 151 -7.91 3.25 -14.00
CA LEU A 151 -8.88 3.98 -14.81
C LEU A 151 -9.82 3.03 -15.56
N LYS A 152 -9.30 1.93 -16.14
CA LYS A 152 -10.13 0.86 -16.73
C LYS A 152 -11.05 0.22 -15.70
N THR A 153 -10.55 -0.12 -14.51
CA THR A 153 -11.39 -0.67 -13.41
C THR A 153 -12.55 0.27 -13.08
N CYS A 154 -12.31 1.58 -13.06
CA CYS A 154 -13.35 2.57 -12.85
C CYS A 154 -14.35 2.67 -14.02
N THR A 155 -13.88 2.54 -15.26
CA THR A 155 -14.65 2.92 -16.47
C THR A 155 -15.31 1.76 -17.21
N ASP A 156 -14.69 0.58 -17.20
CA ASP A 156 -15.23 -0.62 -17.84
C ASP A 156 -16.58 -0.98 -17.26
N ALA A 157 -17.45 -1.56 -18.08
CA ALA A 157 -18.77 -1.99 -17.64
C ALA A 157 -18.66 -3.16 -16.64
N PRO A 158 -19.63 -3.30 -15.70
CA PRO A 158 -19.73 -4.51 -14.91
C PRO A 158 -19.84 -5.77 -15.79
N PRO A 159 -19.24 -6.91 -15.39
CA PRO A 159 -18.62 -7.14 -14.07
C PRO A 159 -17.12 -6.80 -13.99
N THR A 160 -16.47 -6.40 -15.08
CA THR A 160 -15.02 -6.17 -15.12
C THR A 160 -14.61 -4.77 -14.64
N GLY A 161 -15.55 -3.84 -14.54
CA GLY A 161 -15.34 -2.53 -13.93
C GLY A 161 -16.59 -1.95 -13.28
N LEU A 162 -16.57 -0.64 -13.02
CA LEU A 162 -17.60 0.08 -12.27
C LEU A 162 -18.57 0.91 -13.13
N GLY A 163 -18.33 1.00 -14.43
CA GLY A 163 -19.16 1.75 -15.37
C GLY A 163 -19.26 3.24 -15.05
N ILE A 164 -18.20 3.83 -14.50
CA ILE A 164 -18.13 5.28 -14.26
C ILE A 164 -17.68 5.95 -15.56
N ALA A 165 -18.32 7.04 -15.98
CA ALA A 165 -17.84 7.80 -17.13
C ALA A 165 -16.39 8.28 -16.88
N ASP A 166 -15.52 8.14 -17.89
CA ASP A 166 -14.13 8.57 -17.83
C ASP A 166 -13.99 10.04 -17.45
N SER A 167 -14.83 10.92 -18.01
CA SER A 167 -14.91 12.34 -17.68
C SER A 167 -15.18 12.60 -16.21
N VAL A 168 -15.96 11.74 -15.53
CA VAL A 168 -16.23 11.84 -14.10
C VAL A 168 -15.03 11.38 -13.28
N VAL A 169 -14.33 10.32 -13.70
CA VAL A 169 -13.11 9.86 -13.04
C VAL A 169 -12.01 10.91 -13.15
N LEU A 170 -11.78 11.45 -14.35
CA LEU A 170 -10.75 12.44 -14.64
C LEU A 170 -11.04 13.82 -14.01
N ALA A 171 -12.31 14.19 -13.84
CA ALA A 171 -12.71 15.41 -13.15
C ALA A 171 -12.77 15.27 -11.61
N THR A 172 -12.35 14.12 -11.05
CA THR A 172 -12.33 13.94 -9.60
C THR A 172 -11.31 14.88 -8.96
N THR A 173 -11.71 15.55 -7.88
CA THR A 173 -10.80 16.31 -7.04
C THR A 173 -10.33 15.46 -5.87
N ALA A 174 -9.03 15.56 -5.54
CA ALA A 174 -8.47 14.92 -4.36
C ALA A 174 -9.10 15.50 -3.08
N THR A 175 -9.60 14.61 -2.23
CA THR A 175 -10.07 14.96 -0.88
C THR A 175 -8.93 15.50 -0.02
N THR A 176 -9.26 16.22 1.05
CA THR A 176 -8.27 16.65 2.06
C THR A 176 -7.52 15.44 2.62
N ALA A 177 -8.23 14.35 2.95
CA ALA A 177 -7.61 13.11 3.45
C ALA A 177 -6.55 12.55 2.47
N LEU A 178 -6.86 12.53 1.17
CA LEU A 178 -5.90 12.09 0.16
C LEU A 178 -4.70 13.03 0.06
N LYS A 179 -4.93 14.35 0.02
CA LYS A 179 -3.86 15.35 -0.05
C LYS A 179 -2.92 15.27 1.14
N ASP A 180 -3.47 15.13 2.34
CA ASP A 180 -2.71 15.00 3.58
C ASP A 180 -1.86 13.71 3.57
N TYR A 181 -2.43 12.60 3.06
CA TYR A 181 -1.66 11.37 2.94
C TYR A 181 -0.50 11.50 1.94
N ILE A 182 -0.77 12.08 0.76
CA ILE A 182 0.28 12.34 -0.23
C ILE A 182 1.36 13.27 0.34
N ALA A 183 0.99 14.32 1.06
CA ALA A 183 1.93 15.22 1.70
C ALA A 183 2.82 14.50 2.74
N LEU A 184 2.24 13.57 3.51
CA LEU A 184 3.01 12.73 4.44
C LEU A 184 4.03 11.86 3.71
N LEU A 185 3.64 11.19 2.62
CA LEU A 185 4.55 10.35 1.83
C LEU A 185 5.70 11.18 1.24
N ILE A 186 5.39 12.38 0.75
CA ILE A 186 6.38 13.32 0.22
C ILE A 186 7.33 13.81 1.32
N ALA A 187 6.81 14.17 2.49
CA ALA A 187 7.63 14.62 3.62
C ALA A 187 8.57 13.50 4.08
N ALA A 188 8.06 12.28 4.28
CA ALA A 188 8.86 11.12 4.66
C ALA A 188 9.98 10.86 3.64
N ALA A 189 9.70 11.00 2.35
CA ALA A 189 10.69 10.82 1.30
C ALA A 189 11.77 11.91 1.21
N ASN A 190 11.43 13.16 1.54
CA ASN A 190 12.38 14.27 1.51
C ASN A 190 13.24 14.34 2.76
N GLU A 191 12.69 13.96 3.92
CA GLU A 191 13.30 14.20 5.22
C GLU A 191 14.02 12.97 5.79
N GLN A 192 13.72 11.77 5.28
CA GLN A 192 14.24 10.52 5.84
C GLN A 192 15.16 9.79 4.86
N ASN A 193 15.98 8.87 5.41
CA ASN A 193 16.70 7.92 4.58
C ASN A 193 15.73 6.98 3.84
N TRP A 194 16.24 6.26 2.84
CA TRP A 194 15.41 5.41 1.97
C TRP A 194 14.59 4.38 2.74
N VAL A 195 15.16 3.70 3.74
CA VAL A 195 14.46 2.71 4.56
C VAL A 195 13.36 3.36 5.40
N MET A 196 13.69 4.44 6.10
CA MET A 196 12.77 5.17 6.97
C MET A 196 11.61 5.83 6.21
N SER A 197 11.85 6.28 4.98
CA SER A 197 10.79 6.84 4.13
C SER A 197 9.70 5.81 3.79
N LEU A 198 10.06 4.52 3.69
CA LEU A 198 9.13 3.44 3.37
C LEU A 198 8.23 3.04 4.55
N VAL A 199 8.50 3.52 5.78
CA VAL A 199 7.64 3.27 6.95
C VAL A 199 6.22 3.81 6.73
N ALA A 200 6.08 4.93 6.01
CA ALA A 200 4.77 5.52 5.69
C ALA A 200 3.88 4.65 4.79
N THR A 201 4.46 3.61 4.19
CA THR A 201 3.79 2.65 3.28
C THR A 201 3.35 1.38 4.00
N VAL A 202 3.82 1.14 5.22
CA VAL A 202 3.48 -0.07 5.99
C VAL A 202 1.97 -0.22 6.19
N PRO A 203 1.23 0.83 6.60
CA PRO A 203 -0.20 0.69 6.80
C PRO A 203 -0.95 0.27 5.54
N CYS A 204 -0.65 0.84 4.38
CA CYS A 204 -1.38 0.51 3.15
C CYS A 204 -1.20 -0.96 2.74
N ILE A 205 0.02 -1.52 2.86
CA ILE A 205 0.29 -2.92 2.45
C ILE A 205 -0.30 -3.90 3.46
N GLN A 206 -0.02 -3.71 4.74
CA GLN A 206 -0.45 -4.66 5.78
C GLN A 206 -1.96 -4.60 5.98
N SER A 207 -2.56 -3.40 6.06
CA SER A 207 -3.99 -3.29 6.37
C SER A 207 -4.87 -3.72 5.21
N TYR A 208 -4.50 -3.45 3.95
CA TYR A 208 -5.34 -3.83 2.81
C TYR A 208 -5.41 -5.35 2.68
N TYR A 209 -4.30 -6.05 2.87
CA TYR A 209 -4.30 -7.51 2.92
C TYR A 209 -5.18 -8.03 4.06
N LEU A 210 -5.01 -7.54 5.29
CA LEU A 210 -5.76 -8.03 6.45
C LEU A 210 -7.27 -7.73 6.34
N ILE A 211 -7.65 -6.54 5.86
CA ILE A 211 -9.04 -6.16 5.59
C ILE A 211 -9.62 -7.08 4.49
N ALA A 212 -8.86 -7.33 3.41
CA ALA A 212 -9.31 -8.21 2.35
C ALA A 212 -9.47 -9.66 2.83
N VAL A 213 -8.58 -10.18 3.65
CA VAL A 213 -8.71 -11.51 4.26
C VAL A 213 -9.96 -11.60 5.14
N ASP A 214 -10.21 -10.61 5.99
CA ASP A 214 -11.44 -10.57 6.80
C ASP A 214 -12.69 -10.54 5.93
N LEU A 215 -12.72 -9.68 4.91
CA LEU A 215 -13.85 -9.60 3.98
C LEU A 215 -14.01 -10.91 3.19
N HIS A 216 -12.93 -11.52 2.72
CA HIS A 216 -12.97 -12.78 1.98
C HIS A 216 -13.61 -13.89 2.82
N ASN A 217 -13.20 -14.00 4.08
CA ASN A 217 -13.65 -15.08 4.96
C ASN A 217 -15.04 -14.82 5.57
N ASN A 218 -15.41 -13.55 5.77
CA ASN A 218 -16.55 -13.19 6.61
C ASN A 218 -17.61 -12.32 5.92
N SER A 219 -17.49 -11.98 4.63
CA SER A 219 -18.53 -11.20 3.94
C SER A 219 -19.79 -12.02 3.69
N ALA A 220 -20.96 -11.43 3.97
CA ALA A 220 -22.26 -12.03 3.67
C ALA A 220 -22.56 -12.11 2.17
N HIS A 221 -21.91 -11.27 1.36
CA HIS A 221 -22.13 -11.16 -0.09
C HIS A 221 -20.81 -11.13 -0.84
N GLN A 222 -20.50 -12.22 -1.56
CA GLN A 222 -19.27 -12.37 -2.34
C GLN A 222 -19.47 -12.09 -3.84
N ASP A 223 -20.69 -11.79 -4.28
CA ASP A 223 -21.04 -11.46 -5.68
C ASP A 223 -21.06 -9.95 -5.96
N THR A 224 -20.53 -9.15 -5.05
CA THR A 224 -20.54 -7.69 -5.14
C THR A 224 -19.35 -7.15 -5.95
N PRO A 225 -19.47 -5.96 -6.55
CA PRO A 225 -18.35 -5.36 -7.30
C PRO A 225 -17.09 -5.16 -6.43
N TRP A 226 -17.23 -4.76 -5.17
CA TRP A 226 -16.09 -4.57 -4.29
C TRP A 226 -15.44 -5.88 -3.86
N PHE A 227 -16.21 -6.97 -3.73
CA PHE A 227 -15.64 -8.28 -3.46
C PHE A 227 -14.79 -8.75 -4.64
N LYS A 228 -15.37 -8.71 -5.86
CA LYS A 228 -14.70 -9.19 -7.07
C LYS A 228 -13.53 -8.33 -7.51
N LEU A 229 -13.68 -7.02 -7.46
CA LEU A 229 -12.63 -6.11 -7.93
C LEU A 229 -11.56 -5.91 -6.86
N TRP A 230 -11.92 -5.74 -5.59
CA TRP A 230 -10.96 -5.31 -4.57
C TRP A 230 -10.54 -6.44 -3.62
N VAL A 231 -11.48 -7.22 -3.07
CA VAL A 231 -11.16 -8.26 -2.07
C VAL A 231 -10.34 -9.39 -2.69
N GLU A 232 -10.82 -9.99 -3.77
CA GLU A 232 -10.13 -11.09 -4.45
C GLU A 232 -8.73 -10.71 -4.95
N GLU A 233 -8.49 -9.44 -5.26
CA GLU A 233 -7.17 -8.97 -5.67
C GLU A 233 -6.25 -8.72 -4.49
N ASN A 234 -6.72 -8.10 -3.41
CA ASN A 234 -5.87 -7.75 -2.27
C ASN A 234 -5.45 -8.97 -1.43
N ILE A 235 -6.21 -10.08 -1.41
CA ILE A 235 -5.79 -11.32 -0.73
C ILE A 235 -4.56 -11.99 -1.38
N LYS A 236 -4.26 -11.68 -2.65
CA LYS A 236 -3.10 -12.24 -3.36
C LYS A 236 -1.75 -11.71 -2.83
N TYR A 237 -1.78 -10.72 -1.94
CA TYR A 237 -0.61 -10.00 -1.44
C TYR A 237 -0.08 -10.50 -0.10
N GLU A 238 -0.44 -11.71 0.34
CA GLU A 238 0.12 -12.28 1.58
C GLU A 238 1.66 -12.24 1.58
N SER A 239 2.28 -12.76 0.51
CA SER A 239 3.75 -12.79 0.38
C SER A 239 4.39 -11.39 0.44
N SER A 240 3.66 -10.37 0.00
CA SER A 240 4.07 -8.97 0.03
C SER A 240 4.14 -8.44 1.46
N THR A 241 3.20 -8.83 2.31
CA THR A 241 3.20 -8.45 3.72
C THR A 241 4.39 -9.07 4.46
N THR A 242 4.68 -10.35 4.22
CA THR A 242 5.84 -11.06 4.80
C THR A 242 7.15 -10.41 4.36
N LYS A 243 7.28 -10.09 3.07
CA LYS A 243 8.53 -9.55 2.55
C LYS A 243 8.77 -8.09 2.89
N GLN A 244 7.71 -7.31 3.14
CA GLN A 244 7.87 -5.99 3.75
C GLN A 244 8.46 -6.10 5.16
N LYS A 245 7.99 -7.05 5.98
CA LYS A 245 8.60 -7.31 7.30
C LYS A 245 10.07 -7.70 7.15
N GLN A 246 10.35 -8.61 6.22
CA GLN A 246 11.71 -9.05 5.94
C GLN A 246 12.65 -7.92 5.56
N PHE A 247 12.20 -7.02 4.69
CA PHE A 247 12.96 -5.85 4.30
C PHE A 247 13.42 -5.03 5.51
N PHE A 248 12.53 -4.76 6.46
CA PHE A 248 12.92 -4.00 7.67
C PHE A 248 13.82 -4.82 8.61
N ILE A 249 13.65 -6.14 8.69
CA ILE A 249 14.56 -7.02 9.44
C ILE A 249 15.98 -6.93 8.88
N ASP A 250 16.12 -7.01 7.56
CA ASP A 250 17.41 -6.96 6.86
C ASP A 250 18.07 -5.57 6.94
N ASN A 251 17.25 -4.52 7.10
CA ASN A 251 17.70 -3.14 7.22
C ASN A 251 17.67 -2.63 8.68
N TYR A 252 17.82 -3.52 9.66
CA TYR A 252 17.79 -3.19 11.10
C TYR A 252 18.66 -1.98 11.47
N ASP A 253 19.91 -1.95 10.98
CA ASP A 253 20.86 -0.88 11.31
C ASP A 253 20.45 0.49 10.75
N GLN A 254 19.55 0.53 9.76
CA GLN A 254 19.08 1.78 9.14
C GLN A 254 17.95 2.46 9.91
N TRP A 255 17.31 1.75 10.85
CA TRP A 255 16.15 2.28 11.58
C TRP A 255 16.20 2.08 13.10
N LYS A 256 17.02 1.17 13.64
CA LYS A 256 17.02 0.83 15.08
C LYS A 256 17.15 2.04 16.01
N ASP A 257 18.01 3.01 15.63
CA ASP A 257 18.25 4.23 16.40
C ASP A 257 17.25 5.36 16.08
N HIS A 258 16.33 5.11 15.14
CA HIS A 258 15.30 6.03 14.66
C HIS A 258 13.88 5.51 14.93
N TYR A 259 13.71 4.53 15.82
CA TYR A 259 12.42 3.90 16.10
C TYR A 259 11.32 4.91 16.45
N ALA A 260 11.63 5.93 17.26
CA ALA A 260 10.66 6.97 17.63
C ALA A 260 10.11 7.72 16.40
N THR A 261 10.99 8.04 15.44
CA THR A 261 10.61 8.67 14.17
C THR A 261 9.79 7.73 13.30
N ALA A 262 10.19 6.45 13.19
CA ALA A 262 9.41 5.44 12.47
C ALA A 262 8.00 5.30 13.06
N ASN A 263 7.90 5.30 14.39
CA ASN A 263 6.64 5.21 15.10
C ASN A 263 5.70 6.39 14.81
N ASP A 264 6.24 7.62 14.79
CA ASP A 264 5.46 8.81 14.44
C ASP A 264 4.97 8.78 12.99
N ILE A 265 5.85 8.43 12.04
CA ILE A 265 5.49 8.27 10.61
C ILE A 265 4.39 7.22 10.45
N PHE A 266 4.54 6.06 11.10
CA PHE A 266 3.57 4.98 11.06
C PHE A 266 2.20 5.44 11.59
N LYS A 267 2.15 6.10 12.75
CA LYS A 267 0.89 6.61 13.33
C LYS A 267 0.19 7.57 12.39
N LYS A 268 0.92 8.51 11.80
CA LYS A 268 0.37 9.47 10.83
C LYS A 268 -0.17 8.75 9.60
N ALA A 269 0.54 7.73 9.10
CA ALA A 269 0.10 6.94 7.95
C ALA A 269 -1.13 6.08 8.27
N VAL A 270 -1.23 5.48 9.46
CA VAL A 270 -2.45 4.75 9.88
C VAL A 270 -3.64 5.70 9.97
N GLN A 271 -3.46 6.89 10.55
CA GLN A 271 -4.51 7.89 10.62
C GLN A 271 -4.94 8.38 9.23
N ALA A 272 -3.99 8.55 8.31
CA ALA A 272 -4.28 8.93 6.94
C ALA A 272 -5.13 7.87 6.21
N GLU A 273 -4.84 6.58 6.40
CA GLU A 273 -5.67 5.49 5.85
C GLU A 273 -7.07 5.44 6.48
N ILE A 274 -7.19 5.65 7.80
CA ILE A 274 -8.50 5.77 8.48
C ILE A 274 -9.33 6.88 7.84
N ASN A 275 -8.73 8.06 7.66
CA ASN A 275 -9.39 9.21 7.06
C ASN A 275 -9.79 8.93 5.61
N LEU A 276 -8.93 8.27 4.84
CA LEU A 276 -9.19 7.93 3.45
C LEU A 276 -10.37 6.96 3.32
N TRP A 277 -10.41 5.89 4.12
CA TRP A 277 -11.58 5.01 4.20
C TRP A 277 -12.85 5.75 4.64
N GLY A 278 -12.70 6.74 5.54
CA GLY A 278 -13.79 7.62 5.96
C GLY A 278 -14.44 8.39 4.81
N THR A 279 -13.67 8.74 3.77
CA THR A 279 -14.23 9.45 2.60
C THR A 279 -15.24 8.61 1.81
N ALA A 280 -15.16 7.28 1.90
CA ALA A 280 -16.11 6.38 1.22
C ALA A 280 -17.52 6.43 1.86
N LEU A 281 -17.62 6.86 3.12
CA LEU A 281 -18.91 7.01 3.82
C LEU A 281 -19.67 8.26 3.36
N ASN A 282 -18.96 9.27 2.86
CA ASN A 282 -19.54 10.54 2.40
C ASN A 282 -18.98 10.91 1.01
N PRO A 283 -19.47 10.28 -0.07
CA PRO A 283 -18.99 10.56 -1.42
C PRO A 283 -19.21 12.02 -1.83
N GLY A 284 -18.14 12.73 -2.18
CA GLY A 284 -18.22 14.09 -2.74
C GLY A 284 -18.42 15.23 -1.74
N SER A 285 -18.37 14.95 -0.42
CA SER A 285 -18.29 15.98 0.62
C SER A 285 -16.89 16.56 0.79
#